data_AF-A0A6S8ECP5-F1
#
_entry.id   AF-A0A6S8ECP5-F1
#
_cell.length_a   1.000
_cell.length_b   1.000
_cell.length_c   1.000
_cell.angle_alpha   90.00
_cell.angle_beta   90.00
_cell.angle_gamma   90.00
#
_symmetry.space_group_name_H-M   'P 1'
#
loop_
_entity.id
_entity.type
_entity.pdbx_description
1 polymer ?
#
loop_
_entity_poly.entity_id
_entity_poly.type
_entity_poly.pdbx_seq_one_letter_code
_entity_poly.pdbx_strand_id
1 'polypeptide(L)'
;MTNNIESSSESSSGIMALCEAIVKSENANVKQLLNEGVSPNGFVDFLESLQEYDLTPLHVAAAMGDVIIVEVLLDAEAEIDACRAEMITPLQVAAREGKLKVVELLIERGANVNHVNIYNRNALHVVCYENTDIVQLLVDNGVDFTLRDDKGYTPLELYIFRGGDPNNRALTLLLSPPDAQK
;
A
#
# COMPACT_ATOMS: atom_id res chain seq x y z
N MET A 1 -17.49 -35.78 -21.96
CA MET A 1 -17.44 -34.31 -21.93
C MET A 1 -17.67 -33.89 -20.50
N THR A 2 -16.62 -33.94 -19.69
CA THR A 2 -16.65 -33.48 -18.30
C THR A 2 -16.40 -31.97 -18.34
N ASN A 3 -17.47 -31.20 -18.15
CA ASN A 3 -17.34 -29.76 -17.90
C ASN A 3 -16.82 -29.60 -16.48
N ASN A 4 -15.53 -29.28 -16.36
CA ASN A 4 -14.85 -28.94 -15.12
C ASN A 4 -15.55 -27.76 -14.44
N ILE A 5 -16.02 -28.01 -13.22
CA ILE A 5 -16.49 -27.01 -12.26
C ILE A 5 -15.28 -26.59 -11.39
N GLU A 6 -14.08 -26.50 -11.96
CA GLU A 6 -12.85 -26.15 -11.22
C GLU A 6 -12.62 -24.63 -11.10
N SER A 7 -13.49 -23.77 -11.62
CA SER A 7 -13.09 -22.38 -11.91
C SER A 7 -13.36 -21.31 -10.85
N SER A 8 -13.57 -21.62 -9.56
CA SER A 8 -13.75 -20.55 -8.55
C SER A 8 -13.26 -20.79 -7.12
N SER A 9 -13.01 -22.04 -6.70
CA SER A 9 -12.52 -22.34 -5.33
C SER A 9 -11.01 -22.56 -5.26
N GLU A 10 -10.39 -23.07 -6.33
CA GLU A 10 -8.93 -23.26 -6.37
C GLU A 10 -8.18 -21.93 -6.54
N SER A 11 -8.80 -20.97 -7.24
CA SER A 11 -8.24 -19.63 -7.39
C SER A 11 -8.18 -18.85 -6.07
N SER A 12 -9.12 -19.03 -5.15
CA SER A 12 -9.02 -18.40 -3.82
C SER A 12 -7.99 -19.08 -2.92
N SER A 13 -7.84 -20.41 -3.03
CA SER A 13 -6.86 -21.18 -2.25
C SER A 13 -5.42 -20.85 -2.63
N GLY A 14 -5.11 -20.70 -3.92
CA GLY A 14 -3.77 -20.37 -4.39
C GLY A 14 -3.32 -18.97 -3.97
N ILE A 15 -4.21 -17.99 -4.07
CA ILE A 15 -3.94 -16.61 -3.65
C ILE A 15 -3.74 -16.53 -2.13
N MET A 16 -4.56 -17.26 -1.36
CA MET A 16 -4.37 -17.35 0.09
C MET A 16 -2.99 -17.93 0.44
N ALA A 17 -2.59 -19.04 -0.21
CA ALA A 17 -1.28 -19.65 0.01
C ALA A 17 -0.13 -18.68 -0.34
N LEU A 18 -0.26 -17.90 -1.41
CA LEU A 18 0.69 -16.86 -1.79
C LEU A 18 0.78 -15.78 -0.71
N CYS A 19 -0.36 -15.26 -0.23
CA CYS A 19 -0.39 -14.27 0.85
C CYS A 19 0.21 -14.82 2.15
N GLU A 20 -0.07 -16.06 2.52
CA GLU A 20 0.55 -16.68 3.70
C GLU A 20 2.06 -16.85 3.57
N ALA A 21 2.56 -17.25 2.40
CA ALA A 21 4.00 -17.33 2.14
C ALA A 21 4.68 -15.96 2.28
N ILE A 22 3.99 -14.90 1.85
CA ILE A 22 4.45 -13.51 2.01
C ILE A 22 4.52 -13.12 3.48
N VAL A 23 3.47 -13.41 4.26
CA VAL A 23 3.44 -13.12 5.72
C VAL A 23 4.58 -13.84 6.45
N LYS A 24 4.98 -15.02 5.98
CA LYS A 24 6.09 -15.81 6.53
C LYS A 24 7.47 -15.43 5.96
N SER A 25 7.54 -14.47 5.04
CA SER A 25 8.75 -14.11 4.28
C SER A 25 9.43 -15.30 3.58
N GLU A 26 8.63 -16.25 3.08
CA GLU A 26 9.10 -17.45 2.39
C GLU A 26 9.38 -17.15 0.89
N ASN A 27 10.43 -16.36 0.62
CA ASN A 27 10.81 -15.91 -0.73
C ASN A 27 10.83 -17.01 -1.80
N ALA A 28 11.33 -18.20 -1.46
CA ALA A 28 11.38 -19.33 -2.38
C ALA A 28 9.98 -19.86 -2.72
N ASN A 29 9.09 -19.93 -1.73
CA ASN A 29 7.72 -20.40 -1.87
C ASN A 29 6.88 -19.39 -2.68
N VAL A 30 7.04 -18.09 -2.41
CA VAL A 30 6.42 -17.02 -3.21
C VAL A 30 6.76 -17.18 -4.70
N LYS A 31 8.05 -17.32 -5.04
CA LYS A 31 8.49 -17.51 -6.43
C LYS A 31 7.95 -18.80 -7.02
N GLN A 32 7.91 -19.88 -6.24
CA GLN A 32 7.36 -21.15 -6.70
C GLN A 32 5.88 -21.02 -7.05
N LEU A 33 5.06 -20.44 -6.18
CA LEU A 33 3.62 -20.26 -6.41
C LEU A 33 3.33 -19.40 -7.64
N LEU A 34 4.09 -18.32 -7.84
CA LEU A 34 3.98 -17.50 -9.06
C LEU A 34 4.33 -18.31 -10.33
N ASN A 35 5.39 -19.13 -10.28
CA ASN A 35 5.77 -20.00 -11.39
C ASN A 35 4.74 -21.12 -11.67
N GLU A 36 3.98 -21.54 -10.66
CA GLU A 36 2.86 -22.48 -10.79
C GLU A 36 1.60 -21.82 -11.39
N GLY A 37 1.63 -20.51 -11.65
CA GLY A 37 0.56 -19.77 -12.31
C GLY A 37 -0.42 -19.10 -11.36
N VAL A 38 -0.12 -19.03 -10.06
CA VAL A 38 -0.91 -18.23 -9.11
C VAL A 38 -0.77 -16.75 -9.49
N SER A 39 -1.90 -16.09 -9.76
CA SER A 39 -1.91 -14.67 -10.16
C SER A 39 -1.42 -13.77 -9.02
N PRO A 40 -0.52 -12.80 -9.26
CA PRO A 40 -0.15 -11.82 -8.23
C PRO A 40 -1.23 -10.75 -8.00
N ASN A 41 -2.28 -10.73 -8.82
CA ASN A 41 -3.36 -9.73 -8.80
C ASN A 41 -4.67 -10.26 -8.21
N GLY A 42 -4.69 -11.51 -7.74
CA GLY A 42 -5.86 -12.04 -7.05
C GLY A 42 -6.08 -11.36 -5.70
N PHE A 43 -7.32 -11.35 -5.23
CA PHE A 43 -7.71 -10.79 -3.95
C PHE A 43 -7.95 -11.89 -2.91
N VAL A 44 -7.47 -11.67 -1.69
CA VAL A 44 -7.93 -12.41 -0.51
C VAL A 44 -9.06 -11.62 0.13
N ASP A 45 -10.21 -12.29 0.34
CA ASP A 45 -11.37 -11.64 0.96
C ASP A 45 -11.05 -11.19 2.39
N PHE A 46 -10.31 -12.00 3.17
CA PHE A 46 -9.92 -11.69 4.54
C PHE A 46 -8.58 -12.35 4.89
N LEU A 47 -7.66 -11.59 5.46
CA LEU A 47 -6.37 -12.11 5.94
C LEU A 47 -6.23 -11.92 7.46
N GLU A 48 -6.27 -13.03 8.19
CA GLU A 48 -6.27 -13.03 9.67
C GLU A 48 -5.06 -12.31 10.30
N SER A 49 -3.88 -12.44 9.69
CA SER A 49 -2.64 -11.86 10.21
C SER A 49 -2.62 -10.33 10.19
N LEU A 50 -3.39 -9.71 9.28
CA LEU A 50 -3.50 -8.25 9.13
C LEU A 50 -4.84 -7.71 9.63
N GLN A 51 -5.83 -8.57 9.85
CA GLN A 51 -7.22 -8.20 10.14
C GLN A 51 -7.82 -7.26 9.08
N GLU A 52 -7.38 -7.42 7.83
CA GLU A 52 -7.78 -6.61 6.68
C GLU A 52 -8.48 -7.48 5.61
N TYR A 53 -9.28 -6.82 4.78
CA TYR A 53 -10.09 -7.43 3.73
C TYR A 53 -9.64 -6.95 2.35
N ASP A 54 -10.02 -7.69 1.31
CA ASP A 54 -9.86 -7.28 -0.09
C ASP A 54 -8.40 -6.92 -0.49
N LEU A 55 -7.43 -7.66 0.05
CA LEU A 55 -6.00 -7.41 -0.20
C LEU A 55 -5.49 -8.20 -1.41
N THR A 56 -4.59 -7.60 -2.18
CA THR A 56 -3.74 -8.35 -3.13
C THR A 56 -2.45 -8.82 -2.44
N PRO A 57 -1.73 -9.81 -3.01
CA PRO A 57 -0.37 -10.14 -2.59
C PRO A 57 0.54 -8.92 -2.41
N LEU A 58 0.43 -7.92 -3.29
CA LEU A 58 1.23 -6.70 -3.20
C LEU A 58 0.87 -5.82 -1.99
N HIS A 59 -0.40 -5.77 -1.59
CA HIS A 59 -0.78 -5.11 -0.33
C HIS A 59 -0.17 -5.80 0.89
N VAL A 60 -0.20 -7.15 0.90
CA VAL A 60 0.35 -7.94 1.99
C VAL A 60 1.87 -7.72 2.09
N ALA A 61 2.58 -7.79 0.95
CA ALA A 61 4.01 -7.52 0.91
C ALA A 61 4.35 -6.10 1.36
N ALA A 62 3.53 -5.12 0.97
CA ALA A 62 3.65 -3.74 1.39
C ALA A 62 3.47 -3.55 2.90
N ALA A 63 2.51 -4.25 3.51
CA ALA A 63 2.30 -4.23 4.96
C ALA A 63 3.47 -4.89 5.71
N MET A 64 4.01 -6.00 5.19
CA MET A 64 5.15 -6.69 5.78
C MET A 64 6.45 -5.89 5.67
N GLY A 65 6.57 -5.05 4.65
CA GLY A 65 7.80 -4.29 4.38
C GLY A 65 8.91 -5.12 3.73
N ASP A 66 8.55 -6.28 3.14
CA ASP A 66 9.52 -7.17 2.49
C ASP A 66 9.79 -6.69 1.06
N VAL A 67 10.84 -5.86 0.93
CA VAL A 67 11.24 -5.24 -0.34
C VAL A 67 11.49 -6.28 -1.42
N ILE A 68 12.10 -7.42 -1.08
CA ILE A 68 12.43 -8.47 -2.05
C ILE A 68 11.15 -9.09 -2.61
N ILE A 69 10.15 -9.33 -1.77
CA ILE A 69 8.85 -9.85 -2.23
C ILE A 69 8.13 -8.81 -3.07
N VAL A 70 8.16 -7.53 -2.69
CA VAL A 70 7.56 -6.45 -3.49
C VAL A 70 8.18 -6.40 -4.88
N GLU A 71 9.52 -6.48 -5.01
CA GLU A 71 10.19 -6.58 -6.30
C GLU A 71 9.73 -7.79 -7.10
N VAL A 72 9.69 -8.98 -6.48
CA VAL A 72 9.27 -10.22 -7.13
C VAL A 72 7.84 -10.14 -7.65
N LEU A 73 6.92 -9.55 -6.88
CA LEU A 73 5.52 -9.38 -7.31
C LEU A 73 5.39 -8.39 -8.46
N LEU A 74 6.09 -7.25 -8.40
CA LEU A 74 6.07 -6.26 -9.47
C LEU A 74 6.71 -6.80 -10.76
N ASP A 75 7.78 -7.58 -10.64
CA ASP A 75 8.42 -8.27 -11.77
C ASP A 75 7.51 -9.37 -12.36
N ALA A 76 6.57 -9.89 -11.58
CA ALA A 76 5.52 -10.79 -12.01
C ALA A 76 4.25 -10.07 -12.52
N GLU A 77 4.34 -8.77 -12.82
CA GLU A 77 3.22 -7.95 -13.33
C GLU A 77 2.09 -7.73 -12.31
N ALA A 78 2.42 -7.66 -11.02
CA ALA A 78 1.48 -7.16 -10.03
C ALA A 78 1.05 -5.70 -10.36
N GLU A 79 -0.25 -5.44 -10.30
CA GLU A 79 -0.84 -4.12 -10.48
C GLU A 79 -0.41 -3.21 -9.33
N ILE A 80 0.45 -2.22 -9.63
CA ILE A 80 1.10 -1.37 -8.62
C ILE A 80 0.12 -0.52 -7.79
N ASP A 81 -0.95 -0.05 -8.44
CA ASP A 81 -2.04 0.71 -7.83
C ASP A 81 -3.31 -0.15 -7.67
N ALA A 82 -3.15 -1.48 -7.56
CA ALA A 82 -4.28 -2.39 -7.31
C ALA A 82 -5.09 -1.88 -6.13
N CYS A 83 -6.42 -1.88 -6.27
CA CYS A 83 -7.31 -1.51 -5.18
C CYS A 83 -8.72 -2.09 -5.43
N ARG A 84 -9.52 -2.20 -4.36
CA ARG A 84 -10.88 -2.75 -4.43
C ARG A 84 -11.88 -1.89 -3.65
N ALA A 85 -12.63 -2.44 -2.70
CA ALA A 85 -13.81 -1.82 -2.13
C ALA A 85 -13.52 -0.49 -1.44
N GLU A 86 -12.41 -0.42 -0.69
CA GLU A 86 -11.98 0.82 -0.04
C GLU A 86 -11.09 1.70 -0.93
N MET A 87 -10.73 1.25 -2.13
CA MET A 87 -9.81 1.92 -3.04
C MET A 87 -8.44 2.25 -2.37
N ILE A 88 -8.00 1.43 -1.42
CA ILE A 88 -6.67 1.52 -0.80
C ILE A 88 -5.64 0.88 -1.74
N THR A 89 -4.46 1.51 -1.90
CA THR A 89 -3.36 0.97 -2.72
C THR A 89 -2.22 0.41 -1.85
N PRO A 90 -1.34 -0.44 -2.41
CA PRO A 90 -0.14 -0.90 -1.72
C PRO A 90 0.75 0.22 -1.20
N LEU A 91 0.85 1.35 -1.92
CA LEU A 91 1.60 2.53 -1.48
C LEU A 91 1.02 3.12 -0.19
N GLN A 92 -0.31 3.23 -0.11
CA GLN A 92 -1.01 3.73 1.08
C GLN A 92 -0.84 2.78 2.27
N VAL A 93 -0.86 1.47 2.04
CA VAL A 93 -0.55 0.47 3.08
C VAL A 93 0.89 0.61 3.57
N ALA A 94 1.88 0.63 2.67
CA ALA A 94 3.28 0.79 3.05
C ALA A 94 3.55 2.09 3.83
N ALA A 95 2.92 3.19 3.43
CA ALA A 95 3.01 4.48 4.11
C ALA A 95 2.39 4.45 5.52
N ARG A 96 1.23 3.80 5.67
CA ARG A 96 0.53 3.60 6.96
C ARG A 96 1.34 2.74 7.91
N GLU A 97 1.95 1.66 7.41
CA GLU A 97 2.78 0.73 8.19
C GLU A 97 4.24 1.21 8.39
N GLY A 98 4.58 2.41 7.89
CA GLY A 98 5.90 3.03 8.07
C GLY A 98 7.04 2.35 7.31
N LYS A 99 6.75 1.60 6.23
CA LYS A 99 7.74 0.80 5.48
C LYS A 99 8.49 1.64 4.44
N LEU A 100 9.42 2.49 4.89
CA LEU A 100 10.14 3.46 4.05
C LEU A 100 10.71 2.85 2.76
N LYS A 101 11.42 1.71 2.84
CA LYS A 101 12.03 1.09 1.66
C LYS A 101 11.03 0.53 0.65
N VAL A 102 9.86 0.11 1.11
CA VAL A 102 8.79 -0.28 0.18
C VAL A 102 8.13 0.95 -0.43
N VAL A 103 7.93 2.03 0.32
CA VAL A 103 7.41 3.30 -0.23
C VAL A 103 8.35 3.83 -1.32
N GLU A 104 9.67 3.88 -1.06
CA GLU A 104 10.70 4.24 -2.04
C GLU A 104 10.54 3.41 -3.31
N LEU A 105 10.56 2.08 -3.18
CA LEU A 105 10.45 1.17 -4.32
C LEU A 105 9.14 1.35 -5.11
N LEU A 106 7.99 1.47 -4.45
CA LEU A 106 6.71 1.64 -5.12
C LEU A 106 6.67 2.95 -5.91
N ILE A 107 7.19 4.05 -5.35
CA ILE A 107 7.27 5.34 -6.05
C ILE A 107 8.24 5.23 -7.25
N GLU A 108 9.41 4.63 -7.07
CA GLU A 108 10.38 4.39 -8.15
C GLU A 108 9.80 3.56 -9.30
N ARG A 109 8.91 2.62 -8.97
CA ARG A 109 8.19 1.76 -9.93
C ARG A 109 6.95 2.42 -10.54
N GLY A 110 6.66 3.68 -10.16
CA GLY A 110 5.62 4.50 -10.76
C GLY A 110 4.26 4.48 -10.07
N ALA A 111 4.19 4.10 -8.80
CA ALA A 111 2.95 4.14 -8.02
C ALA A 111 2.38 5.57 -7.98
N ASN A 112 1.05 5.69 -8.09
CA ASN A 112 0.39 6.98 -8.07
C ASN A 112 0.31 7.55 -6.64
N VAL A 113 1.22 8.46 -6.30
CA VAL A 113 1.24 9.15 -5.00
C VAL A 113 -0.02 9.96 -4.69
N ASN A 114 -0.75 10.37 -5.73
CA ASN A 114 -1.99 11.17 -5.63
C ASN A 114 -3.26 10.31 -5.67
N HIS A 115 -3.16 8.98 -5.67
CA HIS A 115 -4.33 8.11 -5.59
C HIS A 115 -5.10 8.39 -4.30
N VAL A 116 -6.44 8.42 -4.41
CA VAL A 116 -7.35 8.65 -3.29
C VAL A 116 -8.25 7.45 -3.06
N ASN A 117 -8.46 7.12 -1.79
CA ASN A 117 -9.39 6.07 -1.39
C ASN A 117 -10.84 6.58 -1.36
N ILE A 118 -11.81 5.74 -0.97
CA ILE A 118 -13.23 6.12 -0.92
C ILE A 118 -13.56 7.28 0.04
N TYR A 119 -12.66 7.60 0.97
CA TYR A 119 -12.77 8.72 1.91
C TYR A 119 -12.07 9.98 1.38
N ASN A 120 -11.70 10.02 0.10
CA ASN A 120 -10.91 11.07 -0.52
C ASN A 120 -9.55 11.29 0.19
N ARG A 121 -8.94 10.22 0.69
CA ARG A 121 -7.65 10.26 1.37
C ARG A 121 -6.54 9.72 0.48
N ASN A 122 -5.49 10.52 0.32
CA ASN A 122 -4.22 10.10 -0.30
C ASN A 122 -3.23 9.53 0.73
N ALA A 123 -2.01 9.18 0.30
CA ALA A 123 -0.99 8.59 1.15
C ALA A 123 -0.66 9.43 2.40
N LEU A 124 -0.65 10.76 2.33
CA LEU A 124 -0.38 11.62 3.49
C LEU A 124 -1.50 11.61 4.54
N HIS A 125 -2.74 11.29 4.18
CA HIS A 125 -3.82 11.17 5.16
C HIS A 125 -3.69 9.92 6.04
N VAL A 126 -2.98 8.89 5.57
CA VAL A 126 -2.86 7.59 6.25
C VAL A 126 -1.45 7.27 6.74
N VAL A 127 -0.45 8.07 6.35
CA VAL A 127 0.97 7.85 6.66
C VAL A 127 1.24 7.76 8.17
N CYS A 128 2.21 6.92 8.54
CA CYS A 128 2.82 6.96 9.86
C CYS A 128 3.69 8.22 10.01
N TYR A 129 3.12 9.28 10.59
CA TYR A 129 3.79 10.58 10.79
C TYR A 129 5.04 10.52 11.70
N GLU A 130 5.27 9.43 12.42
CA GLU A 130 6.51 9.21 13.17
C GLU A 130 7.70 8.96 12.23
N ASN A 131 7.44 8.44 11.02
CA ASN A 131 8.44 8.27 9.98
C ASN A 131 8.48 9.50 9.07
N THR A 132 9.23 10.53 9.49
CA THR A 132 9.36 11.79 8.76
C THR A 132 9.94 11.63 7.36
N ASP A 133 10.73 10.59 7.12
CA ASP A 133 11.36 10.33 5.83
C ASP A 133 10.32 9.93 4.78
N ILE A 134 9.29 9.17 5.16
CA ILE A 134 8.17 8.84 4.25
C ILE A 134 7.37 10.09 3.91
N VAL A 135 7.13 10.97 4.89
CA VAL A 135 6.41 12.23 4.64
C VAL A 135 7.20 13.10 3.66
N GLN A 136 8.51 13.25 3.89
CA GLN A 136 9.40 13.97 2.99
C GLN A 136 9.36 13.38 1.58
N LEU A 137 9.52 12.05 1.46
CA LEU A 137 9.52 11.36 0.19
C LEU A 137 8.22 11.56 -0.59
N LEU A 138 7.07 11.50 0.07
CA LEU A 138 5.77 11.74 -0.58
C LEU A 138 5.63 13.20 -1.05
N VAL A 139 6.07 14.17 -0.23
CA VAL A 139 6.07 15.60 -0.59
C VAL A 139 6.99 15.87 -1.78
N ASP A 140 8.19 15.32 -1.77
CA ASP A 140 9.18 15.48 -2.86
C ASP A 140 8.67 14.90 -4.18
N ASN A 141 7.77 13.90 -4.12
CA ASN A 141 7.12 13.31 -5.28
C ASN A 141 5.77 13.95 -5.65
N GLY A 142 5.42 15.08 -5.04
CA GLY A 142 4.28 15.90 -5.48
C GLY A 142 2.92 15.39 -5.04
N VAL A 143 2.83 14.74 -3.87
CA VAL A 143 1.54 14.44 -3.25
C VAL A 143 0.78 15.74 -2.92
N ASP A 144 -0.53 15.77 -3.19
CA ASP A 144 -1.38 16.90 -2.82
C ASP A 144 -1.66 16.89 -1.31
N PHE A 145 -0.81 17.60 -0.56
CA PHE A 145 -1.00 17.78 0.89
C PHE A 145 -2.09 18.79 1.25
N THR A 146 -2.75 19.43 0.27
CA THR A 146 -3.87 20.35 0.48
C THR A 146 -5.24 19.71 0.25
N LEU A 147 -5.25 18.50 -0.32
CA LEU A 147 -6.45 17.68 -0.51
C LEU A 147 -7.22 17.54 0.82
N ARG A 148 -8.53 17.78 0.79
CA ARG A 148 -9.41 17.58 1.94
C ARG A 148 -10.15 16.25 1.82
N ASP A 149 -10.12 15.44 2.87
CA ASP A 149 -10.87 14.18 2.94
C ASP A 149 -12.40 14.38 2.95
N ASP A 150 -13.16 13.30 2.99
CA ASP A 150 -14.63 13.32 3.01
C ASP A 150 -15.24 14.04 4.24
N LYS A 151 -14.44 14.27 5.29
CA LYS A 151 -14.80 15.06 6.47
C LYS A 151 -14.28 16.49 6.40
N GLY A 152 -13.62 16.85 5.30
CA GLY A 152 -13.10 18.17 5.05
C GLY A 152 -11.74 18.44 5.70
N TYR A 153 -11.02 17.43 6.19
CA TYR A 153 -9.69 17.62 6.78
C TYR A 153 -8.58 17.44 5.75
N THR A 154 -7.61 18.34 5.74
CA THR A 154 -6.30 18.07 5.11
C THR A 154 -5.53 16.99 5.89
N PRO A 155 -4.47 16.37 5.31
CA PRO A 155 -3.62 15.43 6.05
C PRO A 155 -3.13 15.97 7.40
N LEU A 156 -2.66 17.22 7.39
CA LEU A 156 -2.18 17.92 8.58
C LEU A 156 -3.30 18.13 9.62
N GLU A 157 -4.43 18.66 9.19
CA GLU A 157 -5.57 18.89 10.09
C GLU A 157 -6.07 17.56 10.69
N LEU A 158 -6.10 16.48 9.91
CA LEU A 158 -6.49 15.15 10.39
C LEU A 158 -5.49 14.59 11.41
N TYR A 159 -4.18 14.76 11.17
CA TYR A 159 -3.13 14.36 12.11
C TYR A 159 -3.31 15.04 13.47
N ILE A 160 -3.50 16.37 13.48
CA ILE A 160 -3.73 17.14 14.70
C ILE A 160 -5.05 16.74 15.37
N PHE A 161 -6.13 16.59 14.60
CA PHE A 161 -7.45 16.17 15.12
C PHE A 161 -7.40 14.82 15.83
N ARG A 162 -6.55 13.89 15.36
CA ARG A 162 -6.33 12.57 15.99
C ARG A 162 -5.39 12.60 17.21
N GLY A 163 -4.94 13.78 17.63
CA GLY A 163 -4.04 13.95 18.79
C GLY A 163 -2.55 13.85 18.43
N GLY A 164 -2.19 14.00 17.16
CA GLY A 164 -0.80 14.10 16.73
C GLY A 164 -0.06 15.26 17.38
N ASP A 165 1.25 15.12 17.57
CA ASP A 165 2.10 16.15 18.17
C ASP A 165 2.20 17.36 17.21
N PRO A 166 1.70 18.55 17.57
CA PRO A 166 1.81 19.74 16.74
C PRO A 166 3.27 20.18 16.50
N ASN A 167 4.24 19.64 17.23
CA ASN A 167 5.67 19.90 17.04
C ASN A 167 6.36 18.83 16.17
N ASN A 168 5.61 17.88 15.60
CA ASN A 168 6.19 16.89 14.73
C ASN A 168 6.89 17.58 13.54
N ARG A 169 8.16 17.22 13.32
CA ARG A 169 9.00 17.80 12.28
C ARG A 169 8.43 17.59 10.88
N ALA A 170 7.71 16.50 10.65
CA ALA A 170 6.97 16.26 9.40
C ALA A 170 6.01 17.41 9.06
N LEU A 171 5.44 18.09 10.06
CA LEU A 171 4.48 19.18 9.82
C LEU A 171 5.15 20.44 9.29
N THR A 172 6.44 20.67 9.57
CA THR A 172 7.16 21.80 8.98
C THR A 172 7.24 21.72 7.45
N LEU A 173 7.19 20.50 6.90
CA LEU A 173 7.17 20.26 5.45
C LEU A 173 5.82 20.67 4.85
N LEU A 174 4.73 20.40 5.57
CA LEU A 174 3.36 20.69 5.15
C LEU A 174 2.97 22.17 5.37
N LEU A 175 3.69 22.87 6.24
CA LEU A 175 3.49 24.29 6.55
C LEU A 175 4.40 25.23 5.75
N SER A 176 5.39 24.69 5.03
CA SER A 176 6.30 25.50 4.21
C SER A 176 5.58 25.97 2.95
N PRO A 177 5.73 27.25 2.53
CA PRO A 177 5.09 27.76 1.32
C PRO A 177 5.59 26.99 0.08
N PRO A 178 4.72 26.78 -0.95
CA PRO A 178 5.04 25.99 -2.14
C PRO A 178 6.31 26.44 -2.89
N ASP A 179 6.69 27.71 -2.74
CA ASP A 179 7.86 28.31 -3.40
C ASP A 179 9.22 27.86 -2.83
N ALA A 180 9.25 27.19 -1.67
CA ALA A 180 10.48 26.68 -1.05
C ALA A 180 10.83 25.23 -1.44
N GLN A 181 10.04 24.60 -2.31
CA GLN A 181 10.10 23.16 -2.64
C GLN A 181 10.47 22.89 -4.11
N LYS A 182 11.29 23.75 -4.71
CA LYS A 182 11.85 23.56 -6.08
C LYS A 182 13.37 23.45 -6.07
#